data_AF-A0AAW2MQ88-F1
#
_entry.id   AF-A0AAW2MQ88-F1
#
_cell.length_a   1.000
_cell.length_b   1.000
_cell.length_c   1.000
_cell.angle_alpha   90.00
_cell.angle_beta   90.00
_cell.angle_gamma   90.00
#
_symmetry.space_group_name_H-M   'P 1'
#
loop_
_entity.id
_entity.type
_entity.pdbx_description
1 polymer ?
#
loop_
_entity_poly.entity_id
_entity_poly.type
_entity_poly.pdbx_seq_one_letter_code
_entity_poly.pdbx_strand_id
1 'polypeptide(L)'
;MLRMEIDSPSESVAPSHYDLIIQRLSQLGIPDVSLNQGQSGLVAFAKSNRLHIPQLVSAILPADEEEVDEGVYHESMIWLKWLMFEGDPEAALEQLAEMSANQRGVCGAVWGNNDIAYRCRTCQHDPTCAICVPCFENGNHKDHDYSVIYTGGGCCDCGDITAWKREGFCSMHKGAEQIQPLPKHIADSLGPVLDLFLSYWKDKLLLAESVSEESPRDVDHAAEPQKTADKLTSTVVETLLDFCKHSESLLSFISQRVYSSAGLLDILLRAERFMTMNSSVVEKLNELLLKMLGEPIFKYEFAKVFVLYYPTIVNAAVREGSDATFKKYPLLSTFSVQLLTVPTLTPRLVEEMNLLDVLLECLGNIFSSCAGEGGRLQVLQFFTMLFSQCNFPFEIMDF
;
A
#
# COMPACT_ATOMS: atom_id res chain seq x y z
N MET A 1 -57.36 3.39 -45.33
CA MET A 1 -56.24 2.85 -44.54
C MET A 1 -55.58 4.02 -43.82
N LEU A 2 -56.02 4.28 -42.59
CA LEU A 2 -55.35 5.20 -41.67
C LEU A 2 -54.14 4.43 -41.11
N ARG A 3 -52.92 4.88 -41.40
CA ARG A 3 -51.71 4.37 -40.75
C ARG A 3 -51.65 5.02 -39.37
N MET A 4 -51.85 4.22 -38.33
CA MET A 4 -51.49 4.58 -36.96
C MET A 4 -49.97 4.66 -36.90
N GLU A 5 -49.45 5.84 -36.56
CA GLU A 5 -48.09 5.98 -36.05
C GLU A 5 -48.09 5.40 -34.63
N ILE A 6 -47.30 4.35 -34.44
CA ILE A 6 -47.05 3.73 -33.15
C ILE A 6 -45.83 4.47 -32.59
N ASP A 7 -46.03 5.29 -31.56
CA ASP A 7 -44.93 5.84 -30.78
C ASP A 7 -44.13 4.67 -30.16
N SER A 8 -42.86 4.57 -30.53
CA SER A 8 -41.90 3.69 -29.87
C SER A 8 -41.67 4.18 -28.43
N PRO A 9 -41.54 3.28 -27.44
CA PRO A 9 -41.22 3.69 -26.08
C PRO A 9 -39.83 4.33 -26.05
N SER A 10 -39.69 5.47 -25.38
CA SER A 10 -38.39 6.08 -25.10
C SER A 10 -37.49 5.07 -24.38
N GLU A 11 -36.35 4.74 -24.98
CA GLU A 11 -35.29 3.97 -24.32
C GLU A 11 -34.90 4.71 -23.03
N SER A 12 -35.17 4.10 -21.87
CA SER A 12 -34.69 4.60 -20.59
C SER A 12 -33.17 4.45 -20.56
N VAL A 13 -32.44 5.55 -20.70
CA VAL A 13 -30.99 5.60 -20.53
C VAL A 13 -30.66 5.14 -19.11
N ALA A 14 -29.76 4.17 -18.97
CA ALA A 14 -29.31 3.71 -17.65
C ALA A 14 -28.70 4.89 -16.87
N PRO A 15 -29.02 5.05 -15.57
CA PRO A 15 -28.49 6.15 -14.76
C PRO A 15 -26.96 6.08 -14.66
N SER A 16 -26.29 7.24 -14.69
CA SER A 16 -24.83 7.30 -14.49
C SER A 16 -24.45 6.99 -13.04
N HIS A 17 -23.17 6.67 -12.77
CA HIS A 17 -22.71 6.47 -11.39
C HIS A 17 -22.90 7.71 -10.52
N TYR A 18 -22.78 8.91 -11.11
CA TYR A 18 -23.11 10.16 -10.45
C TYR A 18 -24.59 10.18 -10.03
N ASP A 19 -25.51 9.84 -10.95
CA ASP A 19 -26.94 9.81 -10.67
C ASP A 19 -27.31 8.78 -9.59
N LEU A 20 -26.63 7.62 -9.57
CA LEU A 20 -26.81 6.61 -8.54
C LEU A 20 -26.40 7.10 -7.15
N ILE A 21 -25.26 7.80 -7.04
CA ILE A 21 -24.84 8.42 -5.77
C ILE A 21 -25.85 9.48 -5.34
N ILE A 22 -26.30 10.36 -6.24
CA ILE A 22 -27.32 11.36 -5.95
C ILE A 22 -28.62 10.70 -5.47
N GLN A 23 -29.04 9.61 -6.09
CA GLN A 23 -30.24 8.86 -5.68
C GLN A 23 -30.10 8.29 -4.27
N ARG A 24 -28.96 7.68 -3.94
CA ARG A 24 -28.68 7.17 -2.57
C ARG A 24 -28.64 8.30 -1.54
N LEU A 25 -28.03 9.43 -1.88
CA LEU A 25 -28.01 10.61 -1.01
C LEU A 25 -29.41 11.22 -0.83
N SER A 26 -30.24 11.26 -1.87
CA SER A 26 -31.63 11.70 -1.79
C SER A 26 -32.44 10.80 -0.85
N GLN A 27 -32.23 9.47 -0.88
CA GLN A 27 -32.86 8.53 0.03
C GLN A 27 -32.47 8.74 1.50
N LEU A 28 -31.29 9.31 1.78
CA LEU A 28 -30.88 9.75 3.12
C LEU A 28 -31.53 11.06 3.57
N GLY A 29 -32.37 11.68 2.72
CA GLY A 29 -33.04 12.93 3.03
C GLY A 29 -32.17 14.18 2.86
N ILE A 30 -31.10 14.09 2.05
CA ILE A 30 -30.27 15.24 1.72
C ILE A 30 -31.10 16.22 0.86
N PRO A 31 -31.17 17.52 1.20
CA PRO A 31 -32.00 18.47 0.47
C PRO A 31 -31.59 18.58 -1.01
N ASP A 32 -32.58 18.66 -1.91
CA ASP A 32 -32.34 18.82 -3.36
C ASP A 32 -31.45 20.03 -3.68
N VAL A 33 -31.54 21.10 -2.88
CA VAL A 33 -30.69 22.29 -3.04
C VAL A 33 -29.20 21.94 -2.88
N SER A 34 -28.86 21.02 -1.97
CA SER A 34 -27.50 20.51 -1.79
C SER A 34 -27.12 19.54 -2.92
N LEU A 35 -28.02 18.63 -3.30
CA LEU A 35 -27.76 17.65 -4.36
C LEU A 35 -27.54 18.30 -5.74
N ASN A 36 -28.28 19.37 -6.05
CA ASN A 36 -28.15 20.11 -7.31
C ASN A 36 -26.82 20.86 -7.46
N GLN A 37 -26.07 21.05 -6.36
CA GLN A 37 -24.74 21.66 -6.36
C GLN A 37 -23.62 20.60 -6.39
N GLY A 38 -23.97 19.32 -6.55
CA GLY A 38 -23.03 18.20 -6.60
C GLY A 38 -22.18 18.07 -5.33
N GLN A 39 -20.90 17.80 -5.52
CA GLN A 39 -19.93 17.59 -4.43
C GLN A 39 -19.84 18.80 -3.50
N SER A 40 -19.85 20.02 -4.07
CA SER A 40 -19.77 21.27 -3.30
C SER A 40 -20.96 21.46 -2.36
N GLY A 41 -22.16 21.10 -2.81
CA GLY A 41 -23.38 21.16 -2.00
C GLY A 41 -23.40 20.12 -0.90
N LEU A 42 -22.89 18.91 -1.18
CA LEU A 42 -22.75 17.86 -0.16
C LEU A 42 -21.74 18.27 0.92
N VAL A 43 -20.62 18.90 0.54
CA VAL A 43 -19.65 19.46 1.49
C VAL A 43 -20.31 20.52 2.39
N ALA A 44 -21.09 21.45 1.82
CA ALA A 44 -21.80 22.46 2.60
C ALA A 44 -22.79 21.85 3.60
N PHE A 45 -23.51 20.80 3.17
CA PHE A 45 -24.39 20.03 4.05
C PHE A 45 -23.59 19.34 5.16
N ALA A 46 -22.51 18.63 4.82
CA ALA A 46 -21.67 17.87 5.74
C ALA A 46 -21.03 18.76 6.82
N LYS A 47 -20.55 19.96 6.45
CA LYS A 47 -20.01 20.95 7.40
C LYS A 47 -21.01 21.34 8.49
N SER A 48 -22.28 21.46 8.11
CA SER A 48 -23.37 21.81 9.02
C SER A 48 -23.92 20.60 9.80
N ASN A 49 -23.61 19.37 9.36
CA ASN A 49 -24.20 18.12 9.84
C ASN A 49 -23.15 17.03 10.08
N ARG A 50 -22.06 17.36 10.80
CA ARG A 50 -20.89 16.47 11.03
C ARG A 50 -21.22 15.05 11.48
N LEU A 51 -22.28 14.88 12.27
CA LEU A 51 -22.70 13.56 12.76
C LEU A 51 -23.22 12.62 11.65
N HIS A 52 -23.54 13.16 10.46
CA HIS A 52 -24.04 12.40 9.32
C HIS A 52 -22.91 11.86 8.42
N ILE A 53 -21.64 12.20 8.68
CA ILE A 53 -20.51 11.76 7.85
C ILE A 53 -20.51 10.23 7.61
N PRO A 54 -20.74 9.36 8.61
CA PRO A 54 -20.80 7.91 8.38
C PRO A 54 -21.86 7.50 7.35
N GLN A 55 -23.06 8.08 7.44
CA GLN A 55 -24.15 7.81 6.52
C GLN A 55 -23.84 8.34 5.11
N LEU A 56 -23.24 9.53 5.02
CA LEU A 56 -22.82 10.10 3.73
C LEU A 56 -21.79 9.20 3.04
N VAL A 57 -20.76 8.75 3.76
CA VAL A 57 -19.73 7.85 3.21
C VAL A 57 -20.36 6.53 2.76
N SER A 58 -21.26 5.96 3.57
CA SER A 58 -21.98 4.73 3.23
C SER A 58 -22.89 4.87 2.00
N ALA A 59 -23.45 6.05 1.74
CA ALA A 59 -24.27 6.30 0.55
C ALA A 59 -23.44 6.67 -0.70
N ILE A 60 -22.23 7.17 -0.52
CA ILE A 60 -21.30 7.41 -1.64
C ILE A 60 -20.75 6.09 -2.15
N LEU A 61 -20.28 5.23 -1.24
CA LEU A 61 -19.72 3.92 -1.59
C LEU A 61 -20.83 2.97 -2.11
N PRO A 62 -20.50 2.10 -3.08
CA PRO A 62 -21.49 1.15 -3.61
C PRO A 62 -21.88 0.10 -2.57
N ALA A 63 -23.14 -0.32 -2.60
CA ALA A 63 -23.62 -1.41 -1.76
C ALA A 63 -23.07 -2.77 -2.23
N ASP A 64 -23.09 -3.78 -1.35
CA ASP A 64 -22.63 -5.14 -1.67
C ASP A 64 -23.39 -5.81 -2.81
N GLU A 65 -24.63 -5.38 -3.07
CA GLU A 65 -25.55 -5.97 -4.04
C GLU A 65 -25.46 -5.34 -5.44
N GLU A 66 -24.66 -4.28 -5.62
CA GLU A 66 -24.54 -3.57 -6.89
C GLU A 66 -23.51 -4.24 -7.81
N GLU A 67 -23.82 -4.35 -9.11
CA GLU A 67 -22.81 -4.70 -10.11
C GLU A 67 -21.78 -3.57 -10.19
N VAL A 68 -20.53 -3.89 -9.84
CA VAL A 68 -19.45 -2.91 -9.76
C VAL A 68 -18.61 -2.95 -11.03
N ASP A 69 -18.66 -1.91 -11.84
CA ASP A 69 -17.66 -1.67 -12.88
C ASP A 69 -16.52 -0.76 -12.38
N GLU A 70 -15.51 -0.49 -13.22
CA GLU A 70 -14.37 0.37 -12.85
C GLU A 70 -14.77 1.82 -12.56
N GLY A 71 -15.87 2.31 -13.15
CA GLY A 71 -16.32 3.69 -13.04
C GLY A 71 -16.95 4.01 -11.68
N VAL A 72 -17.60 3.03 -11.04
CA VAL A 72 -18.31 3.21 -9.76
C VAL A 72 -17.36 3.71 -8.65
N TYR A 73 -16.21 3.07 -8.48
CA TYR A 73 -15.26 3.47 -7.43
C TYR A 73 -14.55 4.77 -7.77
N HIS A 74 -14.27 5.02 -9.05
CA HIS A 74 -13.68 6.28 -9.48
C HIS A 74 -14.60 7.46 -9.12
N GLU A 75 -15.89 7.37 -9.45
CA GLU A 75 -16.87 8.39 -9.08
C GLU A 75 -17.00 8.51 -7.56
N SER A 76 -17.10 7.39 -6.84
CA SER A 76 -17.14 7.40 -5.37
C SER A 76 -15.95 8.15 -4.75
N MET A 77 -14.75 7.96 -5.30
CA MET A 77 -13.55 8.66 -4.83
C MET A 77 -13.58 10.16 -5.08
N ILE A 78 -14.19 10.63 -6.17
CA ILE A 78 -14.38 12.06 -6.39
C ILE A 78 -15.19 12.67 -5.24
N TRP A 79 -16.33 12.06 -4.90
CA TRP A 79 -17.18 12.53 -3.80
C TRP A 79 -16.49 12.45 -2.42
N LEU A 80 -15.78 11.34 -2.15
CA LEU A 80 -15.05 11.18 -0.89
C LEU A 80 -13.91 12.19 -0.75
N LYS A 81 -13.15 12.48 -1.82
CA LYS A 81 -12.09 13.51 -1.80
C LYS A 81 -12.65 14.88 -1.42
N TRP A 82 -13.79 15.28 -1.98
CA TRP A 82 -14.45 16.53 -1.61
C TRP A 82 -14.86 16.57 -0.14
N LEU A 83 -15.37 15.46 0.41
CA LEU A 83 -15.67 15.36 1.84
C LEU A 83 -14.42 15.41 2.72
N MET A 84 -13.34 14.72 2.31
CA MET A 84 -12.06 14.67 3.02
C MET A 84 -11.41 16.05 3.14
N PHE A 85 -11.40 16.82 2.05
CA PHE A 85 -10.77 18.14 1.99
C PHE A 85 -11.72 19.30 2.24
N GLU A 86 -13.02 19.01 2.43
CA GLU A 86 -14.04 20.02 2.71
C GLU A 86 -14.12 21.13 1.66
N GLY A 87 -13.84 20.78 0.41
CA GLY A 87 -13.75 21.70 -0.72
C GLY A 87 -13.13 21.01 -1.93
N ASP A 88 -12.62 21.83 -2.84
CA ASP A 88 -11.88 21.39 -4.02
C ASP A 88 -10.60 20.62 -3.58
N PRO A 89 -10.51 19.32 -3.88
CA PRO A 89 -9.40 18.49 -3.44
C PRO A 89 -8.09 18.83 -4.16
N GLU A 90 -8.13 19.21 -5.43
CA GLU A 90 -6.93 19.64 -6.17
C GLU A 90 -6.33 20.89 -5.53
N ALA A 91 -7.15 21.89 -5.22
CA ALA A 91 -6.69 23.11 -4.55
C ALA A 91 -6.09 22.84 -3.16
N ALA A 92 -6.69 21.91 -2.40
CA ALA A 92 -6.18 21.52 -1.08
C ALA A 92 -4.83 20.78 -1.18
N LEU A 93 -4.67 19.89 -2.15
CA LEU A 93 -3.44 19.15 -2.38
C LEU A 93 -2.30 20.05 -2.89
N GLU A 94 -2.60 21.01 -3.77
CA GLU A 94 -1.65 22.04 -4.19
C GLU A 94 -1.17 22.89 -3.00
N GLN A 95 -2.10 23.36 -2.17
CA GLN A 95 -1.75 24.11 -0.96
C GLN A 95 -0.84 23.30 -0.02
N LEU A 96 -1.13 22.02 0.19
CA LEU A 96 -0.29 21.13 1.00
C LEU A 96 1.11 20.91 0.39
N ALA A 97 1.21 20.85 -0.94
CA ALA A 97 2.48 20.74 -1.64
C ALA A 97 3.33 22.00 -1.51
N GLU A 98 2.73 23.18 -1.62
CA GLU A 98 3.42 24.46 -1.42
C GLU A 98 3.97 24.60 0.01
N MET A 99 3.20 24.16 1.01
CA MET A 99 3.63 24.19 2.41
C MET A 99 4.84 23.29 2.70
N SER A 100 5.08 22.26 1.87
CA SER A 100 6.15 21.27 2.06
C SER A 100 7.32 21.40 1.07
N ALA A 101 7.35 22.48 0.28
CA ALA A 101 8.27 22.63 -0.86
C ALA A 101 9.77 22.73 -0.49
N ASN A 102 10.11 23.15 0.73
CA ASN A 102 11.49 23.56 1.06
C ASN A 102 12.30 22.57 1.90
N GLN A 103 11.66 21.63 2.62
CA GLN A 103 12.34 20.58 3.39
C GLN A 103 11.41 19.36 3.53
N ARG A 104 11.98 18.19 3.31
CA ARG A 104 11.34 16.88 3.40
C ARG A 104 12.04 16.03 4.48
N GLY A 105 11.35 15.03 4.99
CA GLY A 105 11.83 14.13 6.03
C GLY A 105 12.66 13.00 5.45
N VAL A 106 12.03 12.14 4.67
CA VAL A 106 12.60 10.89 4.15
C VAL A 106 12.28 10.78 2.66
N CYS A 107 13.24 10.33 1.85
CA CYS A 107 13.06 10.27 0.41
C CYS A 107 12.04 9.21 -0.02
N GLY A 108 12.24 7.95 0.37
CA GLY A 108 11.32 6.85 0.05
C GLY A 108 11.08 6.63 -1.45
N ALA A 109 11.90 7.21 -2.34
CA ALA A 109 11.76 7.03 -3.78
C ALA A 109 11.91 5.56 -4.13
N VAL A 110 10.88 4.97 -4.72
CA VAL A 110 10.80 3.55 -5.07
C VAL A 110 11.54 3.30 -6.38
N TRP A 111 12.33 2.23 -6.42
CA TRP A 111 13.06 1.80 -7.61
C TRP A 111 12.35 0.69 -8.35
N GLY A 112 12.44 0.72 -9.69
CA GLY A 112 12.15 -0.39 -10.55
C GLY A 112 13.35 -1.31 -10.80
N ASN A 113 13.18 -2.24 -11.73
CA ASN A 113 14.25 -3.11 -12.20
C ASN A 113 15.27 -2.31 -13.04
N ASN A 114 16.55 -2.49 -12.70
CA ASN A 114 17.71 -1.83 -13.32
C ASN A 114 17.78 -0.30 -13.13
N ASP A 115 17.06 0.26 -12.16
CA ASP A 115 17.27 1.65 -11.76
C ASP A 115 18.66 1.84 -11.13
N ILE A 116 19.18 3.06 -11.23
CA ILE A 116 20.50 3.42 -10.70
C ILE A 116 20.34 3.93 -9.25
N ALA A 117 21.12 3.36 -8.35
CA ALA A 117 21.27 3.85 -6.99
C ALA A 117 22.76 3.91 -6.58
N TYR A 118 23.03 4.60 -5.48
CA TYR A 118 24.35 4.71 -4.88
C TYR A 118 24.39 4.00 -3.54
N ARG A 119 25.38 3.13 -3.39
CA ARG A 119 25.79 2.58 -2.10
C ARG A 119 26.99 3.35 -1.60
N CYS A 120 26.97 3.82 -0.36
CA CYS A 120 28.08 4.52 0.28
C CYS A 120 28.47 3.79 1.56
N ARG A 121 29.56 3.03 1.53
CA ARG A 121 30.06 2.22 2.66
C ARG A 121 30.40 3.06 3.89
N THR A 122 30.67 4.35 3.68
CA THR A 122 30.87 5.31 4.77
C THR A 122 29.56 5.71 5.47
N CYS A 123 28.45 5.86 4.71
CA CYS A 123 27.17 6.37 5.22
C CYS A 123 26.14 5.30 5.55
N GLN A 124 26.20 4.14 4.92
CA GLN A 124 25.27 3.04 5.15
C GLN A 124 25.39 2.49 6.58
N HIS A 125 24.28 1.98 7.12
CA HIS A 125 24.30 1.18 8.35
C HIS A 125 24.54 -0.30 8.08
N ASP A 126 24.09 -0.82 6.95
CA ASP A 126 24.33 -2.19 6.49
C ASP A 126 24.62 -2.24 4.98
N PRO A 127 25.13 -3.36 4.44
CA PRO A 127 25.48 -3.48 3.02
C PRO A 127 24.31 -3.36 2.05
N THR A 128 23.06 -3.41 2.50
CA THR A 128 21.88 -3.31 1.64
C THR A 128 21.38 -1.88 1.45
N CYS A 129 21.80 -0.92 2.30
CA CYS A 129 21.33 0.46 2.18
C CYS A 129 21.80 1.12 0.88
N ALA A 130 20.93 1.93 0.29
CA ALA A 130 21.23 2.72 -0.90
C ALA A 130 20.39 3.99 -0.97
N ILE A 131 20.88 4.96 -1.75
CA ILE A 131 20.17 6.22 -2.01
C ILE A 131 20.04 6.46 -3.51
N CYS A 132 18.96 7.13 -3.92
CA CYS A 132 18.71 7.45 -5.33
C CYS A 132 19.73 8.49 -5.85
N VAL A 133 19.89 8.57 -7.16
CA VAL A 133 20.81 9.51 -7.82
C VAL A 133 20.60 10.95 -7.33
N PRO A 134 19.38 11.52 -7.29
CA PRO A 134 19.18 12.87 -6.77
C PRO A 134 19.64 13.06 -5.32
N CYS A 135 19.45 12.06 -4.45
CA CYS A 135 19.87 12.17 -3.05
C CYS A 135 21.39 12.13 -2.91
N PHE A 136 22.07 11.29 -3.68
CA PHE A 136 23.54 11.25 -3.68
C PHE A 136 24.14 12.58 -4.17
N GLU A 137 23.63 13.11 -5.29
CA GLU A 137 24.14 14.35 -5.88
C GLU A 137 23.90 15.58 -4.99
N ASN A 138 22.79 15.59 -4.23
CA ASN A 138 22.47 16.68 -3.31
C ASN A 138 22.96 16.41 -1.87
N GLY A 139 23.67 15.32 -1.63
CA GLY A 139 24.30 14.95 -0.36
C GLY A 139 25.80 15.22 -0.35
N ASN A 140 26.42 15.13 0.83
CA ASN A 140 27.87 15.23 0.95
C ASN A 140 28.50 13.83 1.06
N HIS A 141 28.98 13.32 -0.06
CA HIS A 141 29.71 12.05 -0.15
C HIS A 141 31.16 12.25 -0.61
N LYS A 142 31.70 13.45 -0.44
CA LYS A 142 33.08 13.77 -0.81
C LYS A 142 34.04 12.93 0.03
N ASP A 143 35.01 12.31 -0.63
CA ASP A 143 36.05 11.47 -0.01
C ASP A 143 35.49 10.22 0.72
N HIS A 144 34.23 9.85 0.46
CA HIS A 144 33.64 8.61 0.97
C HIS A 144 33.90 7.42 0.03
N ASP A 145 33.78 6.20 0.57
CA ASP A 145 33.78 4.98 -0.22
C ASP A 145 32.36 4.72 -0.73
N TYR A 146 32.14 4.91 -2.03
CA TYR A 146 30.86 4.68 -2.68
C TYR A 146 30.98 3.90 -3.99
N SER A 147 29.90 3.27 -4.39
CA SER A 147 29.77 2.57 -5.67
C SER A 147 28.36 2.72 -6.24
N VAL A 148 28.27 2.75 -7.57
CA VAL A 148 27.00 2.67 -8.29
C VAL A 148 26.50 1.23 -8.26
N ILE A 149 25.19 1.07 -8.04
CA ILE A 149 24.50 -0.23 -8.11
C ILE A 149 23.30 -0.12 -9.04
N TYR A 150 22.89 -1.27 -9.59
CA TYR A 150 21.63 -1.43 -10.31
C TYR A 150 20.66 -2.18 -9.41
N THR A 151 19.48 -1.61 -9.19
CA THR A 151 18.49 -2.14 -8.24
C THR A 151 17.57 -3.18 -8.90
N GLY A 152 17.08 -4.13 -8.10
CA GLY A 152 15.98 -5.02 -8.49
C GLY A 152 14.63 -4.63 -7.87
N GLY A 153 14.56 -3.44 -7.25
CA GLY A 153 13.45 -2.99 -6.40
C GLY A 153 13.95 -2.31 -5.12
N GLY A 154 13.02 -1.86 -4.28
CA GLY A 154 13.29 -1.21 -3.00
C GLY A 154 13.02 0.30 -3.00
N CYS A 155 13.52 1.00 -1.98
CA CYS A 155 13.33 2.44 -1.84
C CYS A 155 14.57 3.15 -1.29
N CYS A 156 14.71 4.43 -1.62
CA CYS A 156 15.80 5.29 -1.17
C CYS A 156 15.80 5.52 0.35
N ASP A 157 16.93 5.25 1.00
CA ASP A 157 17.13 5.38 2.46
C ASP A 157 17.49 6.80 2.93
N CYS A 158 17.57 7.78 2.02
CA CYS A 158 17.98 9.13 2.37
C CYS A 158 16.97 9.78 3.33
N GLY A 159 17.45 10.26 4.48
CA GLY A 159 16.60 10.80 5.55
C GLY A 159 16.15 9.76 6.56
N ASP A 160 16.26 8.46 6.27
CA ASP A 160 15.96 7.41 7.24
C ASP A 160 17.18 7.13 8.13
N ILE A 161 17.12 7.60 9.38
CA ILE A 161 18.21 7.43 10.35
C ILE A 161 18.42 5.96 10.77
N THR A 162 17.48 5.08 10.48
CA THR A 162 17.61 3.64 10.75
C THR A 162 18.50 2.92 9.73
N ALA A 163 18.65 3.48 8.53
CA ALA A 163 19.39 2.89 7.42
C ALA A 163 20.59 3.74 6.96
N TRP A 164 20.54 5.06 7.13
CA TRP A 164 21.55 5.98 6.60
C TRP A 164 21.99 7.03 7.62
N LYS A 165 23.31 7.24 7.74
CA LYS A 165 23.89 8.23 8.66
C LYS A 165 23.50 9.66 8.28
N ARG A 166 23.26 10.51 9.28
CA ARG A 166 22.82 11.91 9.10
C ARG A 166 23.77 12.74 8.24
N GLU A 167 25.08 12.48 8.34
CA GLU A 167 26.10 13.22 7.58
C GLU A 167 25.98 12.96 6.07
N GLY A 168 25.39 11.83 5.67
CA GLY A 168 25.11 11.45 4.29
C GLY A 168 23.72 11.85 3.79
N PHE A 169 22.92 12.56 4.57
CA PHE A 169 21.61 13.06 4.15
C PHE A 169 21.73 14.19 3.13
N CYS A 170 20.90 14.15 2.08
CA CYS A 170 20.86 15.21 1.09
C CYS A 170 20.26 16.51 1.65
N SER A 171 20.41 17.63 0.94
CA SER A 171 19.85 18.93 1.35
C SER A 171 18.33 18.90 1.57
N MET A 172 17.61 18.04 0.86
CA MET A 172 16.14 17.97 0.89
C MET A 172 15.58 17.04 1.97
N HIS A 173 16.26 15.95 2.35
CA HIS A 173 15.74 14.94 3.28
C HIS A 173 16.54 14.96 4.59
N LYS A 174 15.97 15.46 5.68
CA LYS A 174 16.69 15.75 6.93
C LYS A 174 16.28 14.91 8.14
N GLY A 175 15.46 13.88 7.93
CA GLY A 175 14.97 13.02 9.01
C GLY A 175 13.46 13.09 9.16
N ALA A 176 12.82 11.96 9.45
CA ALA A 176 11.38 11.88 9.70
C ALA A 176 10.93 12.81 10.85
N GLU A 177 11.82 13.13 11.80
CA GLU A 177 11.53 14.07 12.89
C GLU A 177 11.31 15.53 12.43
N GLN A 178 11.65 15.86 11.19
CA GLN A 178 11.40 17.18 10.61
C GLN A 178 10.00 17.29 9.98
N ILE A 179 9.31 16.16 9.77
CA ILE A 179 7.98 16.12 9.19
C ILE A 179 7.01 16.83 10.13
N GLN A 180 6.39 17.90 9.63
CA GLN A 180 5.38 18.62 10.40
C GLN A 180 4.07 17.82 10.40
N PRO A 181 3.30 17.85 11.50
CA PRO A 181 1.96 17.27 11.49
C PRO A 181 1.07 17.91 10.42
N LEU A 182 0.14 17.12 9.87
CA LEU A 182 -0.88 17.62 8.95
C LEU A 182 -1.66 18.77 9.62
N PRO A 183 -1.96 19.89 8.92
CA PRO A 183 -2.71 21.00 9.50
C PRO A 183 -4.01 20.51 10.14
N LYS A 184 -4.25 20.92 11.40
CA LYS A 184 -5.34 20.36 12.22
C LYS A 184 -6.70 20.36 11.52
N HIS A 185 -7.06 21.45 10.84
CA HIS A 185 -8.34 21.54 10.14
C HIS A 185 -8.50 20.49 9.02
N ILE A 186 -7.42 20.14 8.32
CA ILE A 186 -7.41 19.07 7.31
C ILE A 186 -7.43 17.71 7.99
N ALA A 187 -6.67 17.52 9.07
CA ALA A 187 -6.69 16.27 9.82
C ALA A 187 -8.08 15.96 10.41
N ASP A 188 -8.77 16.98 10.92
CA ASP A 188 -10.12 16.89 11.50
C ASP A 188 -11.18 16.57 10.42
N SER A 189 -10.98 16.98 9.16
CA SER A 189 -11.89 16.71 8.04
C SER A 189 -11.59 15.38 7.34
N LEU A 190 -10.32 15.14 7.01
CA LEU A 190 -9.83 13.97 6.30
C LEU A 190 -9.98 12.70 7.13
N GLY A 191 -9.61 12.76 8.42
CA GLY A 191 -9.52 11.59 9.30
C GLY A 191 -10.80 10.75 9.36
N PRO A 192 -11.95 11.32 9.77
CA PRO A 192 -13.19 10.56 9.89
C PRO A 192 -13.65 9.90 8.59
N VAL A 193 -13.47 10.58 7.44
CA VAL A 193 -13.85 10.05 6.13
C VAL A 193 -12.89 8.95 5.70
N LEU A 194 -11.58 9.15 5.90
CA LEU A 194 -10.54 8.17 5.60
C LEU A 194 -10.68 6.90 6.46
N ASP A 195 -10.95 7.03 7.76
CA ASP A 195 -11.13 5.88 8.66
C ASP A 195 -12.28 4.96 8.19
N LEU A 196 -13.41 5.56 7.80
CA LEU A 196 -14.56 4.82 7.25
C LEU A 196 -14.23 4.14 5.92
N PHE A 197 -13.50 4.85 5.04
CA PHE A 197 -13.09 4.32 3.76
C PHE A 197 -12.09 3.16 3.89
N LEU A 198 -11.11 3.28 4.79
CA LEU A 198 -10.17 2.22 5.11
C LEU A 198 -10.87 0.99 5.72
N SER A 199 -11.90 1.21 6.56
CA SER A 199 -12.73 0.10 7.07
C SER A 199 -13.46 -0.61 5.94
N TYR A 200 -14.10 0.15 5.04
CA TYR A 200 -14.80 -0.41 3.89
C TYR A 200 -13.86 -1.21 2.98
N TRP A 201 -12.66 -0.69 2.70
CA TRP A 201 -11.65 -1.40 1.92
C TRP A 201 -11.24 -2.71 2.59
N LYS A 202 -10.99 -2.68 3.91
CA LYS A 202 -10.68 -3.88 4.70
C LYS A 202 -11.79 -4.93 4.58
N ASP A 203 -13.04 -4.53 4.75
CA ASP A 203 -14.17 -5.45 4.76
C ASP A 203 -14.34 -6.15 3.40
N LYS A 204 -14.12 -5.42 2.30
CA LYS A 204 -14.11 -6.00 0.94
C LYS A 204 -12.95 -6.97 0.71
N LEU A 205 -11.76 -6.65 1.22
CA LEU A 205 -10.61 -7.56 1.15
C LEU A 205 -10.85 -8.84 1.97
N LEU A 206 -11.44 -8.73 3.16
CA LEU A 206 -11.79 -9.89 3.99
C LEU A 206 -12.82 -10.79 3.31
N LEU A 207 -13.82 -10.21 2.65
CA LEU A 207 -14.81 -10.95 1.88
C LEU A 207 -14.16 -11.68 0.67
N ALA A 208 -13.22 -11.03 -0.01
CA ALA A 208 -12.48 -11.66 -1.10
C ALA A 208 -11.58 -12.80 -0.61
N GLU A 209 -10.92 -12.64 0.54
CA GLU A 209 -10.10 -13.68 1.18
C GLU A 209 -10.95 -14.91 1.52
N SER A 210 -12.10 -14.73 2.19
CA SER A 210 -12.96 -15.86 2.60
C SER A 210 -13.48 -16.66 1.40
N VAL A 211 -13.87 -15.98 0.32
CA VAL A 211 -14.35 -16.64 -0.90
C VAL A 211 -13.22 -17.39 -1.62
N SER A 212 -12.00 -16.85 -1.60
CA SER A 212 -10.83 -17.51 -2.16
C SER A 212 -10.45 -18.80 -1.41
N GLU A 213 -10.71 -18.87 -0.10
CA GLU A 213 -10.46 -20.07 0.70
C GLU A 213 -11.50 -21.18 0.47
N GLU A 214 -12.76 -20.80 0.23
CA GLU A 214 -13.88 -21.73 0.03
C GLU A 214 -13.90 -22.38 -1.36
N SER A 215 -13.35 -21.72 -2.40
CA SER A 215 -13.32 -22.25 -3.77
C SER A 215 -11.91 -22.29 -4.39
N PRO A 216 -11.08 -23.30 -4.08
CA PRO A 216 -9.74 -23.45 -4.67
C PRO A 216 -9.75 -23.95 -6.13
N ARG A 217 -10.92 -24.08 -6.78
CA ARG A 217 -11.10 -24.84 -8.03
C ARG A 217 -11.98 -24.11 -9.05
N ASP A 218 -11.44 -23.06 -9.66
CA ASP A 218 -11.59 -22.80 -11.11
C ASP A 218 -10.65 -21.65 -11.47
N VAL A 219 -9.60 -21.96 -12.23
CA VAL A 219 -8.49 -21.05 -12.55
C VAL A 219 -8.89 -19.97 -13.57
N ASP A 220 -10.08 -20.06 -14.17
CA ASP A 220 -10.51 -19.19 -15.29
C ASP A 220 -11.57 -18.14 -14.92
N HIS A 221 -12.19 -18.21 -13.74
CA HIS A 221 -13.24 -17.25 -13.35
C HIS A 221 -13.05 -16.78 -11.91
N ALA A 222 -12.38 -15.64 -11.75
CA ALA A 222 -12.36 -14.91 -10.48
C ALA A 222 -13.79 -14.71 -9.97
N ALA A 223 -14.01 -15.01 -8.69
CA ALA A 223 -15.29 -14.78 -8.05
C ALA A 223 -15.57 -13.26 -8.01
N GLU A 224 -16.85 -12.88 -8.08
CA GLU A 224 -17.25 -11.46 -8.11
C GLU A 224 -16.68 -10.64 -6.93
N PRO A 225 -16.57 -11.18 -5.70
CA PRO A 225 -15.94 -10.47 -4.58
C PRO A 225 -14.44 -10.18 -4.79
N GLN A 226 -13.70 -11.08 -5.45
CA GLN A 226 -12.27 -10.86 -5.75
C GLN A 226 -12.11 -9.74 -6.78
N LYS A 227 -12.90 -9.74 -7.86
CA LYS A 227 -12.89 -8.66 -8.86
C LYS A 227 -13.25 -7.30 -8.24
N THR A 228 -14.24 -7.31 -7.34
CA THR A 228 -14.68 -6.12 -6.60
C THR A 228 -13.54 -5.59 -5.73
N ALA A 229 -12.88 -6.46 -4.97
CA ALA A 229 -11.72 -6.11 -4.16
C ALA A 229 -10.54 -5.61 -5.00
N ASP A 230 -10.27 -6.22 -6.16
CA ASP A 230 -9.19 -5.81 -7.08
C ASP A 230 -9.43 -4.39 -7.60
N LYS A 231 -10.64 -4.10 -8.09
CA LYS A 231 -11.04 -2.77 -8.57
C LYS A 231 -10.96 -1.72 -7.47
N LEU A 232 -11.56 -1.99 -6.30
CA LEU A 232 -11.52 -1.09 -5.15
C LEU A 232 -10.07 -0.81 -4.73
N THR A 233 -9.26 -1.87 -4.61
CA THR A 233 -7.85 -1.76 -4.23
C THR A 233 -7.09 -0.88 -5.20
N SER A 234 -7.28 -1.07 -6.52
CA SER A 234 -6.64 -0.20 -7.52
C SER A 234 -7.00 1.27 -7.30
N THR A 235 -8.28 1.60 -7.13
CA THR A 235 -8.73 2.99 -6.95
C THR A 235 -8.24 3.58 -5.61
N VAL A 236 -8.29 2.81 -4.53
CA VAL A 236 -7.80 3.22 -3.20
C VAL A 236 -6.31 3.53 -3.29
N VAL A 237 -5.53 2.57 -3.80
CA VAL A 237 -4.08 2.67 -3.86
C VAL A 237 -3.65 3.84 -4.74
N GLU A 238 -4.27 4.02 -5.90
CA GLU A 238 -4.00 5.19 -6.77
C GLU A 238 -4.28 6.50 -6.05
N THR A 239 -5.39 6.59 -5.31
CA THR A 239 -5.72 7.80 -4.55
C THR A 239 -4.73 8.06 -3.41
N LEU A 240 -4.36 7.03 -2.65
CA LEU A 240 -3.41 7.20 -1.55
C LEU A 240 -2.00 7.52 -2.07
N LEU A 241 -1.58 6.92 -3.18
CA LEU A 241 -0.33 7.24 -3.86
C LEU A 241 -0.31 8.70 -4.35
N ASP A 242 -1.43 9.17 -4.90
CA ASP A 242 -1.61 10.57 -5.30
C ASP A 242 -1.43 11.51 -4.11
N PHE A 243 -2.16 11.29 -3.03
CA PHE A 243 -2.02 12.06 -1.77
C PHE A 243 -0.57 12.08 -1.27
N CYS A 244 0.10 10.93 -1.27
CA CYS A 244 1.49 10.78 -0.82
C CYS A 244 2.50 11.55 -1.69
N LYS A 245 2.16 11.94 -2.93
CA LYS A 245 3.04 12.78 -3.78
C LYS A 245 3.03 14.25 -3.38
N HIS A 246 1.92 14.71 -2.80
CA HIS A 246 1.71 16.13 -2.50
C HIS A 246 2.31 16.55 -1.16
N SER A 247 2.27 15.72 -0.12
CA SER A 247 2.75 16.12 1.21
C SER A 247 3.18 14.94 2.07
N GLU A 248 4.34 15.07 2.70
CA GLU A 248 4.81 14.09 3.68
C GLU A 248 4.01 14.12 4.99
N SER A 249 3.49 15.29 5.37
CA SER A 249 2.56 15.41 6.49
C SER A 249 1.30 14.60 6.23
N LEU A 250 0.82 14.63 4.98
CA LEU A 250 -0.31 13.83 4.53
C LEU A 250 0.03 12.34 4.47
N LEU A 251 1.19 11.97 3.92
CA LEU A 251 1.70 10.60 3.94
C LEU A 251 1.78 10.05 5.36
N SER A 252 2.43 10.79 6.28
CA SER A 252 2.57 10.39 7.69
C SER A 252 1.21 10.22 8.37
N PHE A 253 0.27 11.13 8.11
CA PHE A 253 -1.09 11.01 8.63
C PHE A 253 -1.82 9.78 8.08
N ILE A 254 -1.73 9.50 6.78
CA ILE A 254 -2.35 8.32 6.15
C ILE A 254 -1.69 7.04 6.69
N SER A 255 -0.36 6.97 6.75
CA SER A 255 0.38 5.86 7.35
C SER A 255 -0.12 5.57 8.76
N GLN A 256 -0.32 6.62 9.57
CA GLN A 256 -0.90 6.50 10.90
C GLN A 256 -2.30 5.88 10.91
N ARG A 257 -3.19 6.32 10.03
CA ARG A 257 -4.54 5.73 9.93
C ARG A 257 -4.50 4.28 9.46
N VAL A 258 -3.60 3.95 8.53
CA VAL A 258 -3.46 2.59 8.01
C VAL A 258 -3.00 1.62 9.11
N TYR A 259 -1.91 1.92 9.84
CA TYR A 259 -1.45 1.03 10.92
C TYR A 259 -2.38 1.01 12.13
N SER A 260 -3.14 2.09 12.36
CA SER A 260 -4.11 2.16 13.47
C SER A 260 -5.42 1.42 13.16
N SER A 261 -5.69 1.14 11.88
CA SER A 261 -6.88 0.39 11.48
C SER A 261 -6.68 -1.10 11.76
N ALA A 262 -7.37 -1.60 12.78
CA ALA A 262 -7.23 -2.97 13.26
C ALA A 262 -7.44 -4.01 12.13
N GLY A 263 -6.42 -4.82 11.90
CA GLY A 263 -6.40 -5.90 10.91
C GLY A 263 -6.19 -5.46 9.46
N LEU A 264 -6.07 -4.15 9.18
CA LEU A 264 -5.89 -3.66 7.81
C LEU A 264 -4.50 -4.06 7.26
N LEU A 265 -3.42 -3.82 8.00
CA LEU A 265 -2.08 -4.21 7.57
C LEU A 265 -1.99 -5.71 7.29
N ASP A 266 -2.58 -6.52 8.16
CA ASP A 266 -2.63 -7.98 8.03
C ASP A 266 -3.26 -8.42 6.71
N ILE A 267 -4.42 -7.86 6.34
CA ILE A 267 -5.10 -8.24 5.11
C ILE A 267 -4.43 -7.66 3.86
N LEU A 268 -3.86 -6.45 3.93
CA LEU A 268 -3.10 -5.86 2.82
C LEU A 268 -1.88 -6.71 2.46
N LEU A 269 -1.20 -7.24 3.47
CA LEU A 269 -0.05 -8.11 3.28
C LEU A 269 -0.43 -9.46 2.64
N ARG A 270 -1.61 -9.98 2.96
CA ARG A 270 -2.12 -11.23 2.38
C ARG A 270 -2.82 -11.05 1.03
N ALA A 271 -3.12 -9.82 0.63
CA ALA A 271 -3.90 -9.51 -0.56
C ALA A 271 -3.35 -10.16 -1.83
N GLU A 272 -2.03 -10.20 -2.00
CA GLU A 272 -1.37 -10.86 -3.15
C GLU A 272 -1.78 -12.34 -3.33
N ARG A 273 -2.31 -13.00 -2.30
CA ARG A 273 -2.69 -14.42 -2.33
C ARG A 273 -4.04 -14.68 -2.97
N PHE A 274 -4.96 -13.73 -2.90
CA PHE A 274 -6.35 -13.88 -3.34
C PHE A 274 -6.79 -12.86 -4.38
N MET A 275 -5.95 -11.85 -4.69
CA MET A 275 -6.16 -10.94 -5.80
C MET A 275 -5.94 -11.66 -7.13
N THR A 276 -6.89 -11.51 -8.05
CA THR A 276 -7.01 -12.36 -9.26
C THR A 276 -6.70 -11.61 -10.55
N MET A 277 -6.90 -10.30 -10.54
CA MET A 277 -6.75 -9.42 -11.69
C MET A 277 -5.47 -8.60 -11.54
N ASN A 278 -4.43 -9.05 -12.25
CA ASN A 278 -3.22 -8.30 -12.61
C ASN A 278 -2.12 -8.16 -11.53
N SER A 279 -0.89 -8.45 -11.97
CA SER A 279 0.33 -8.08 -11.25
C SER A 279 0.38 -6.57 -10.94
N SER A 280 -0.21 -5.73 -11.80
CA SER A 280 -0.19 -4.28 -11.67
C SER A 280 -0.84 -3.76 -10.38
N VAL A 281 -1.94 -4.37 -9.91
CA VAL A 281 -2.60 -3.88 -8.67
C VAL A 281 -1.75 -4.21 -7.44
N VAL A 282 -1.19 -5.42 -7.39
CA VAL A 282 -0.25 -5.84 -6.34
C VAL A 282 1.03 -5.01 -6.38
N GLU A 283 1.56 -4.71 -7.57
CA GLU A 283 2.72 -3.81 -7.76
C GLU A 283 2.45 -2.41 -7.19
N LYS A 284 1.29 -1.81 -7.49
CA LYS A 284 0.90 -0.51 -6.93
C LYS A 284 0.70 -0.57 -5.41
N LEU A 285 0.12 -1.66 -4.89
CA LEU A 285 -0.04 -1.85 -3.45
C LEU A 285 1.33 -1.92 -2.76
N ASN A 286 2.28 -2.67 -3.34
CA ASN A 286 3.65 -2.73 -2.85
C ASN A 286 4.34 -1.36 -2.93
N GLU A 287 4.11 -0.57 -3.99
CA GLU A 287 4.61 0.81 -4.09
C GLU A 287 4.07 1.70 -2.95
N LEU A 288 2.78 1.59 -2.65
CA LEU A 288 2.16 2.33 -1.55
C LEU A 288 2.78 1.95 -0.20
N LEU A 289 2.89 0.65 0.07
CA LEU A 289 3.49 0.14 1.31
C LEU A 289 4.96 0.56 1.44
N LEU A 290 5.74 0.53 0.34
CA LEU A 290 7.13 1.01 0.30
C LEU A 290 7.23 2.51 0.61
N LYS A 291 6.35 3.34 0.05
CA LYS A 291 6.30 4.77 0.35
C LYS A 291 6.00 5.03 1.83
N MET A 292 5.11 4.25 2.43
CA MET A 292 4.75 4.39 3.85
C MET A 292 5.87 3.97 4.80
N LEU A 293 6.86 3.17 4.36
CA LEU A 293 8.03 2.81 5.18
C LEU A 293 8.90 4.01 5.59
N GLY A 294 8.76 5.15 4.91
CA GLY A 294 9.39 6.41 5.33
C GLY A 294 8.86 6.94 6.67
N GLU A 295 7.67 6.50 7.11
CA GLU A 295 7.12 6.81 8.42
C GLU A 295 7.59 5.76 9.46
N PRO A 296 8.38 6.13 10.49
CA PRO A 296 9.04 5.17 11.37
C PRO A 296 8.10 4.24 12.14
N ILE A 297 6.93 4.72 12.59
CA ILE A 297 5.99 3.89 13.35
C ILE A 297 5.33 2.87 12.42
N PHE A 298 4.90 3.30 11.24
CA PHE A 298 4.40 2.42 10.19
C PHE A 298 5.43 1.35 9.83
N LYS A 299 6.69 1.73 9.59
CA LYS A 299 7.76 0.76 9.26
C LYS A 299 7.87 -0.34 10.31
N TYR A 300 7.80 0.04 11.58
CA TYR A 300 7.87 -0.87 12.71
C TYR A 300 6.62 -1.77 12.83
N GLU A 301 5.41 -1.20 12.74
CA GLU A 301 4.16 -1.99 12.80
C GLU A 301 4.00 -2.91 11.59
N PHE A 302 4.36 -2.43 10.39
CA PHE A 302 4.40 -3.24 9.18
C PHE A 302 5.39 -4.40 9.30
N ALA A 303 6.58 -4.15 9.87
CA ALA A 303 7.57 -5.20 10.09
C ALA A 303 7.05 -6.32 11.01
N LYS A 304 6.31 -5.99 12.06
CA LYS A 304 5.70 -7.00 12.95
C LYS A 304 4.74 -7.91 12.20
N VAL A 305 3.85 -7.34 11.40
CA VAL A 305 2.90 -8.12 10.58
C VAL A 305 3.64 -8.92 9.51
N PHE A 306 4.70 -8.35 8.92
CA PHE A 306 5.56 -9.04 7.95
C PHE A 306 6.23 -10.29 8.53
N VAL A 307 6.77 -10.23 9.76
CA VAL A 307 7.37 -11.39 10.44
C VAL A 307 6.36 -12.52 10.61
N LEU A 308 5.11 -12.21 10.97
CA LEU A 308 4.05 -13.21 11.13
C LEU A 308 3.64 -13.85 9.80
N TYR A 309 3.75 -13.12 8.69
CA TYR A 309 3.42 -13.62 7.36
C TYR A 309 4.55 -14.44 6.73
N TYR A 310 5.81 -14.14 7.05
CA TYR A 310 7.00 -14.75 6.44
C TYR A 310 6.93 -16.29 6.34
N PRO A 311 6.57 -17.05 7.41
CA PRO A 311 6.45 -18.51 7.33
C PRO A 311 5.38 -19.00 6.36
N THR A 312 4.33 -18.22 6.14
CA THR A 312 3.20 -18.61 5.28
C THR A 312 3.68 -18.83 3.84
N ILE A 313 4.49 -17.89 3.33
CA ILE A 313 5.02 -17.96 1.97
C ILE A 313 6.17 -18.96 1.87
N VAL A 314 7.07 -19.00 2.86
CA VAL A 314 8.15 -20.00 2.86
C VAL A 314 7.58 -21.42 2.88
N ASN A 315 6.59 -21.69 3.73
CA ASN A 315 5.96 -23.01 3.80
C ASN A 315 5.16 -23.32 2.52
N ALA A 316 4.59 -22.33 1.84
CA ALA A 316 3.97 -22.54 0.53
C ALA A 316 5.01 -22.94 -0.52
N ALA A 317 6.15 -22.24 -0.59
CA ALA A 317 7.26 -22.57 -1.50
C ALA A 317 7.84 -23.95 -1.22
N VAL A 318 8.01 -24.31 0.05
CA VAL A 318 8.43 -25.65 0.51
C VAL A 318 7.48 -26.73 0.01
N ARG A 319 6.16 -26.52 0.10
CA ARG A 319 5.15 -27.48 -0.38
C ARG A 319 5.13 -27.62 -1.89
N GLU A 320 5.29 -26.51 -2.62
CA GLU A 320 5.34 -26.52 -4.10
C GLU A 320 6.67 -27.06 -4.63
N GLY A 321 7.72 -27.10 -3.81
CA GLY A 321 9.04 -27.60 -4.16
C GLY A 321 9.74 -26.75 -5.24
N SER A 322 9.29 -25.51 -5.44
CA SER A 322 9.82 -24.61 -6.46
C SER A 322 9.90 -23.16 -5.94
N ASP A 323 10.72 -22.36 -6.61
CA ASP A 323 10.85 -20.93 -6.37
C ASP A 323 9.72 -20.10 -7.03
N ALA A 324 8.85 -20.75 -7.81
CA ALA A 324 7.75 -20.09 -8.50
C ALA A 324 6.80 -19.39 -7.52
N THR A 325 6.67 -19.89 -6.30
CA THR A 325 5.87 -19.27 -5.25
C THR A 325 6.38 -17.88 -4.87
N PHE A 326 7.70 -17.66 -4.81
CA PHE A 326 8.27 -16.33 -4.51
C PHE A 326 8.09 -15.35 -5.66
N LYS A 327 8.04 -15.86 -6.90
CA LYS A 327 7.70 -15.06 -8.09
C LYS A 327 6.22 -14.70 -8.12
N LYS A 328 5.36 -15.63 -7.68
CA LYS A 328 3.92 -15.46 -7.59
C LYS A 328 3.53 -14.47 -6.48
N TYR A 329 4.27 -14.47 -5.38
CA TYR A 329 4.04 -13.67 -4.18
C TYR A 329 5.27 -12.80 -3.89
N PRO A 330 5.45 -11.71 -4.65
CA PRO A 330 6.68 -10.91 -4.62
C PRO A 330 6.85 -10.10 -3.32
N LEU A 331 5.84 -10.01 -2.45
CA LEU A 331 5.91 -9.21 -1.25
C LEU A 331 7.09 -9.62 -0.35
N LEU A 332 7.33 -10.91 -0.17
CA LEU A 332 8.43 -11.38 0.67
C LEU A 332 9.79 -10.88 0.15
N SER A 333 10.06 -11.02 -1.16
CA SER A 333 11.30 -10.53 -1.77
C SER A 333 11.38 -9.01 -1.82
N THR A 334 10.23 -8.32 -1.96
CA THR A 334 10.15 -6.85 -2.03
C THR A 334 10.47 -6.15 -0.72
N PHE A 335 10.17 -6.77 0.43
CA PHE A 335 10.27 -6.13 1.75
C PHE A 335 11.31 -6.74 2.69
N SER A 336 11.75 -7.98 2.47
CA SER A 336 12.69 -8.66 3.39
C SER A 336 13.95 -7.84 3.64
N VAL A 337 14.52 -7.23 2.61
CA VAL A 337 15.73 -6.40 2.74
C VAL A 337 15.40 -5.14 3.55
N GLN A 338 14.35 -4.42 3.18
CA GLN A 338 13.97 -3.11 3.73
C GLN A 338 13.58 -3.16 5.21
N LEU A 339 13.32 -4.35 5.75
CA LEU A 339 12.88 -4.57 7.12
C LEU A 339 13.87 -5.40 7.93
N LEU A 340 14.37 -6.51 7.38
CA LEU A 340 15.13 -7.49 8.14
C LEU A 340 16.63 -7.19 8.15
N THR A 341 17.17 -6.34 7.27
CA THR A 341 18.60 -5.98 7.32
C THR A 341 18.87 -4.68 8.09
N VAL A 342 17.81 -3.94 8.46
CA VAL A 342 17.90 -2.63 9.12
C VAL A 342 18.44 -2.78 10.56
N PRO A 343 19.67 -2.34 10.87
CA PRO A 343 20.34 -2.68 12.12
C PRO A 343 19.66 -2.16 13.39
N THR A 344 18.81 -1.14 13.29
CA THR A 344 18.07 -0.61 14.45
C THR A 344 16.67 -1.22 14.59
N LEU A 345 16.15 -1.89 13.55
CA LEU A 345 14.83 -2.49 13.53
C LEU A 345 14.91 -3.99 13.80
N THR A 346 15.83 -4.70 13.14
CA THR A 346 15.97 -6.16 13.24
C THR A 346 16.17 -6.65 14.68
N PRO A 347 17.04 -6.05 15.52
CA PRO A 347 17.19 -6.50 16.90
C PRO A 347 15.90 -6.37 17.70
N ARG A 348 15.10 -5.33 17.45
CA ARG A 348 13.79 -5.17 18.10
C ARG A 348 12.81 -6.25 17.65
N LEU A 349 12.82 -6.64 16.38
CA LEU A 349 12.00 -7.74 15.89
C LEU A 349 12.44 -9.10 16.47
N VAL A 350 13.75 -9.29 16.71
CA VAL A 350 14.25 -10.48 17.40
C VAL A 350 13.70 -10.54 18.83
N GLU A 351 13.77 -9.44 19.57
CA GLU A 351 13.31 -9.38 20.97
C GLU A 351 11.78 -9.43 21.10
N GLU A 352 11.04 -8.74 20.24
CA GLU A 352 9.59 -8.51 20.41
C GLU A 352 8.72 -9.48 19.60
N MET A 353 9.26 -10.05 18.51
CA MET A 353 8.52 -10.91 17.57
C MET A 353 9.13 -12.31 17.39
N ASN A 354 10.17 -12.66 18.15
CA ASN A 354 10.93 -13.91 18.00
C ASN A 354 11.43 -14.13 16.56
N LEU A 355 11.85 -13.06 15.87
CA LEU A 355 12.24 -13.11 14.46
C LEU A 355 13.28 -14.22 14.19
N LEU A 356 14.26 -14.41 15.08
CA LEU A 356 15.30 -15.42 14.89
C LEU A 356 14.72 -16.84 14.85
N ASP A 357 13.80 -17.18 15.77
CA ASP A 357 13.13 -18.48 15.79
C ASP A 357 12.30 -18.69 14.52
N VAL A 358 11.56 -17.66 14.10
CA VAL A 358 10.77 -17.66 12.85
C VAL A 358 11.65 -17.97 11.64
N LEU A 359 12.79 -17.28 11.51
CA LEU A 359 13.73 -17.48 10.39
C LEU A 359 14.40 -18.87 10.44
N LEU A 360 14.79 -19.34 11.62
CA LEU A 360 15.40 -20.65 11.81
C LEU A 360 14.42 -21.80 11.52
N GLU A 361 13.15 -21.66 11.91
CA GLU A 361 12.10 -22.61 11.58
C GLU A 361 11.87 -22.67 10.06
N CYS A 362 11.75 -21.51 9.41
CA CYS A 362 11.62 -21.42 7.96
C CYS A 362 12.80 -22.09 7.24
N LEU A 363 14.03 -21.80 7.69
CA LEU A 363 15.24 -22.40 7.15
C LEU A 363 15.28 -23.92 7.37
N GLY A 364 14.87 -24.39 8.55
CA GLY A 364 14.76 -25.81 8.87
C GLY A 364 13.76 -26.53 7.96
N ASN A 365 12.62 -25.91 7.64
CA ASN A 365 11.63 -26.45 6.71
C ASN A 365 12.19 -26.56 5.28
N ILE A 366 12.94 -25.55 4.82
CA ILE A 366 13.63 -25.58 3.52
C ILE A 366 14.68 -26.70 3.48
N PHE A 367 15.50 -26.84 4.52
CA PHE A 367 16.50 -27.91 4.58
C PHE A 367 15.85 -29.30 4.56
N SER A 368 14.77 -29.46 5.31
CA SER A 368 14.04 -30.72 5.40
C SER A 368 13.43 -31.13 4.05
N SER A 369 12.89 -30.17 3.29
CA SER A 369 12.33 -30.44 1.97
C SER A 369 13.39 -30.72 0.89
N CYS A 370 14.60 -30.24 1.10
CA CYS A 370 15.74 -30.47 0.20
C CYS A 370 16.57 -31.71 0.58
N ALA A 371 16.27 -32.41 1.68
CA ALA A 371 17.00 -33.60 2.08
C ALA A 371 16.59 -34.83 1.23
N GLY A 372 17.56 -35.49 0.59
CA GLY A 372 17.33 -36.77 -0.11
C GLY A 372 17.27 -37.97 0.84
N GLU A 373 17.03 -39.18 0.29
CA GLU A 373 16.81 -40.46 1.02
C GLU A 373 17.96 -40.94 1.94
N GLY A 374 19.02 -40.15 2.12
CA GLY A 374 20.12 -40.42 3.05
C GLY A 374 20.45 -39.25 3.99
N GLY A 375 19.52 -38.30 4.17
CA GLY A 375 19.76 -37.09 4.98
C GLY A 375 20.79 -36.12 4.38
N ARG A 376 21.13 -36.30 3.10
CA ARG A 376 22.04 -35.41 2.37
C ARG A 376 21.24 -34.34 1.66
N LEU A 377 21.69 -33.10 1.78
CA LEU A 377 21.07 -31.96 1.11
C LEU A 377 21.25 -32.07 -0.41
N GLN A 378 20.14 -31.98 -1.14
CA GLN A 378 20.15 -31.87 -2.59
C GLN A 378 20.48 -30.42 -2.97
N VAL A 379 21.77 -30.17 -3.17
CA VAL A 379 22.32 -28.82 -3.36
C VAL A 379 21.63 -28.04 -4.47
N LEU A 380 21.30 -28.66 -5.62
CA LEU A 380 20.57 -27.98 -6.69
C LEU A 380 19.17 -27.52 -6.24
N GLN A 381 18.41 -28.37 -5.56
CA GLN A 381 17.07 -28.06 -5.07
C GLN A 381 17.12 -26.94 -4.01
N PHE A 382 18.11 -27.01 -3.13
CA PHE A 382 18.38 -25.98 -2.13
C PHE A 382 18.74 -24.63 -2.77
N PHE A 383 19.61 -24.61 -3.79
CA PHE A 383 19.93 -23.41 -4.54
C PHE A 383 18.71 -22.84 -5.26
N THR A 384 17.87 -23.68 -5.87
CA THR A 384 16.63 -23.23 -6.51
C THR A 384 15.71 -22.55 -5.49
N MET A 385 15.54 -23.12 -4.30
CA MET A 385 14.65 -22.56 -3.27
C MET A 385 15.17 -21.27 -2.61
N LEU A 386 16.49 -21.10 -2.46
CA LEU A 386 17.06 -19.93 -1.81
C LEU A 386 17.48 -18.82 -2.77
N PHE A 387 18.23 -19.14 -3.82
CA PHE A 387 18.94 -18.13 -4.61
C PHE A 387 18.11 -17.49 -5.73
N SER A 388 16.91 -17.98 -5.99
CA SER A 388 16.12 -17.45 -7.10
C SER A 388 15.56 -16.06 -6.80
N GLN A 389 15.07 -15.79 -5.58
CA GLN A 389 14.44 -14.49 -5.24
C GLN A 389 14.40 -14.16 -3.76
N CYS A 390 14.64 -15.11 -2.87
CA CYS A 390 14.92 -14.76 -1.49
C CYS A 390 16.36 -14.25 -1.48
N ASN A 391 16.55 -12.94 -1.45
CA ASN A 391 17.66 -12.40 -0.66
C ASN A 391 17.40 -12.81 0.79
N PHE A 392 17.49 -14.13 1.09
CA PHE A 392 17.57 -14.62 2.44
C PHE A 392 18.73 -13.84 3.00
N PRO A 393 18.50 -13.04 4.04
CA PRO A 393 19.53 -12.23 4.61
C PRO A 393 20.45 -13.20 5.36
N PHE A 394 21.29 -13.94 4.63
CA PHE A 394 22.42 -14.65 5.22
C PHE A 394 23.38 -13.65 5.88
N GLU A 395 23.28 -12.36 5.54
CA GLU A 395 23.93 -11.25 6.28
C GLU A 395 23.32 -11.00 7.67
N ILE A 396 22.10 -11.46 8.01
CA ILE A 396 21.58 -11.45 9.40
C ILE A 396 22.28 -12.51 10.27
N MET A 397 22.92 -13.51 9.65
CA MET A 397 23.65 -14.55 10.39
C MET A 397 25.11 -14.17 10.71
N ASP A 398 25.56 -12.96 10.34
CA ASP A 398 26.87 -12.42 10.75
C ASP A 398 26.80 -11.76 12.15
N PHE A 399 26.18 -12.46 13.12
CA PHE A 399 26.26 -12.14 14.56
C PHE A 399 27.26 -13.04 15.28
#